data_AF-A0A3M7QFW7-F1
#
_entry.id   AF-A0A3M7QFW7-F1
#
_cell.length_a   1.000
_cell.length_b   1.000
_cell.length_c   1.000
_cell.angle_alpha   90.00
_cell.angle_beta   90.00
_cell.angle_gamma   90.00
#
_symmetry.space_group_name_H-M   'P 1'
#
loop_
_entity.id
_entity.type
_entity.pdbx_description
1 polymer ?
#
loop_
_entity_poly.entity_id
_entity_poly.type
_entity_poly.pdbx_seq_one_letter_code
_entity_poly.pdbx_strand_id
1 'polypeptide(L)'
;MFLKVYRETPHSTTKVAPATLLFGFAHTSGIPQIDTMSLEKLKELHEYARRNDEEAKKRMKKDLDLRMKAREPQIKVGARVLLKVERKVNSDPTWDPTPYT
;
A
#
# COMPACT_ATOMS: atom_id res chain seq x y z
N MET A 1 -1.68 -21.25 14.55
CA MET A 1 -0.46 -21.65 13.79
C MET A 1 -0.17 -20.77 12.56
N PHE A 2 -0.95 -19.71 12.25
CA PHE A 2 -0.72 -18.85 11.07
C PHE A 2 0.41 -17.81 11.25
N LEU A 3 0.39 -17.08 12.36
CA LEU A 3 1.27 -15.91 12.56
C LEU A 3 2.75 -16.26 12.61
N LYS A 4 3.10 -17.41 13.19
CA LYS A 4 4.48 -17.91 13.26
C LYS A 4 5.03 -18.14 11.85
N VAL A 5 4.30 -18.89 11.03
CA VAL A 5 4.69 -19.18 9.65
C VAL A 5 4.81 -17.91 8.83
N TYR A 6 3.83 -17.00 8.93
CA TYR A 6 3.87 -15.72 8.21
C TYR A 6 5.13 -14.88 8.53
N ARG A 7 5.58 -14.88 9.79
CA ARG A 7 6.79 -14.16 10.22
C ARG A 7 8.08 -14.78 9.69
N GLU A 8 8.09 -16.09 9.50
CA GLU A 8 9.26 -16.88 9.09
C GLU A 8 9.39 -17.00 7.56
N THR A 9 8.27 -16.94 6.83
CA THR A 9 8.27 -17.04 5.36
C THR A 9 8.51 -15.69 4.68
N PRO A 10 9.28 -15.64 3.57
CA PRO A 10 9.37 -14.44 2.74
C PRO A 10 8.01 -13.93 2.28
N HIS A 11 7.73 -12.65 2.50
CA HIS A 11 6.46 -12.06 2.08
C HIS A 11 6.37 -11.92 0.56
N SER A 12 5.19 -12.17 -0.01
CA SER A 12 4.97 -12.17 -1.47
C SER A 12 5.36 -10.84 -2.14
N THR A 13 5.12 -9.72 -1.47
CA THR A 13 5.43 -8.37 -1.97
C THR A 13 6.87 -7.95 -1.68
N THR A 14 7.30 -7.91 -0.41
CA THR A 14 8.61 -7.38 -0.02
C THR A 14 9.75 -8.36 -0.28
N LYS A 15 9.44 -9.65 -0.51
CA LYS A 15 10.39 -10.77 -0.72
C LYS A 15 11.28 -11.10 0.47
N VAL A 16 11.05 -10.46 1.62
CA VAL A 16 11.80 -10.67 2.86
C VAL A 16 10.84 -11.11 3.96
N ALA A 17 11.30 -11.98 4.86
CA ALA A 17 10.50 -12.43 5.99
C ALA A 17 10.34 -11.30 7.03
N PRO A 18 9.14 -11.10 7.61
CA PRO A 18 8.92 -10.08 8.63
C PRO A 18 9.84 -10.21 9.86
N ALA A 19 10.15 -11.44 10.30
CA ALA A 19 11.06 -11.65 11.43
C ALA A 19 12.47 -11.13 11.14
N THR A 20 12.97 -11.35 9.92
CA THR A 20 14.30 -10.89 9.51
C THR A 20 14.37 -9.37 9.44
N LEU A 21 13.32 -8.71 8.96
CA LEU A 21 13.26 -7.23 8.95
C LEU A 21 13.19 -6.64 10.36
N LEU A 22 12.51 -7.31 11.30
CA LEU A 22 12.33 -6.77 12.65
C LEU A 22 13.51 -7.06 13.57
N PHE A 23 14.07 -8.27 13.48
CA PHE A 23 15.07 -8.77 14.44
C PHE A 23 16.46 -8.98 13.82
N GLY A 24 16.59 -8.94 12.49
CA GLY A 24 17.86 -9.18 11.79
C GLY A 24 18.24 -10.65 11.64
N PHE A 25 17.41 -11.60 12.08
CA PHE A 25 17.63 -13.04 11.95
C PHE A 25 16.31 -13.81 11.77
N ALA A 26 16.39 -15.08 11.36
CA ALA A 26 15.24 -15.97 11.24
C ALA A 26 15.09 -16.87 12.48
N HIS A 27 13.86 -17.08 12.95
CA HIS A 27 13.58 -17.95 14.11
C HIS A 27 13.43 -19.44 13.76
N THR A 28 13.75 -19.81 12.51
CA THR A 28 13.41 -21.11 11.91
C THR A 28 14.10 -22.32 12.55
N SER A 29 15.26 -22.15 13.20
CA SER A 29 16.08 -23.27 13.65
C SER A 29 15.87 -23.71 15.10
N GLY A 30 15.11 -22.97 15.93
CA GLY A 30 15.01 -23.25 17.38
C GLY A 30 16.35 -23.13 18.13
N ILE A 31 17.41 -22.70 17.43
CA ILE A 31 18.76 -22.51 17.93
C ILE A 31 19.07 -21.02 17.75
N PRO A 32 19.55 -20.30 18.78
CA PRO A 32 19.91 -18.90 18.64
C PRO A 32 21.05 -18.77 17.61
N GLN A 33 20.76 -18.11 16.48
CA GLN A 33 21.75 -17.81 15.47
C GLN A 33 22.59 -16.63 15.96
N ILE A 34 23.90 -16.85 16.14
CA ILE A 34 24.86 -15.84 16.63
C ILE A 34 25.28 -14.87 15.51
N ASP A 35 24.92 -15.17 14.25
CA ASP A 35 25.17 -14.28 13.11
C ASP A 35 24.33 -13.00 13.22
N THR A 36 24.86 -12.03 13.95
CA THR A 36 24.34 -10.67 13.93
C THR A 36 24.56 -10.11 12.54
N MET A 37 23.48 -9.93 11.76
CA MET A 37 23.54 -9.12 10.54
C MET A 37 24.16 -7.77 10.89
N SER A 38 25.14 -7.33 10.11
CA SER A 38 25.66 -5.97 10.26
C SER A 38 24.52 -4.97 10.07
N LEU A 39 24.61 -3.84 10.78
CA LEU A 39 23.62 -2.77 10.68
C LEU A 39 23.48 -2.28 9.22
N GLU A 40 24.57 -2.27 8.46
CA GLU A 40 24.59 -1.92 7.04
C GLU A 40 23.75 -2.89 6.20
N LYS A 41 23.96 -4.20 6.38
CA LYS A 41 23.21 -5.23 5.65
C LYS A 41 21.72 -5.19 6.00
N LEU A 42 21.38 -4.85 7.25
CA LEU A 42 19.99 -4.68 7.66
C LEU A 42 19.35 -3.46 7.00
N LYS A 43 20.07 -2.34 6.93
CA LYS A 43 19.62 -1.14 6.20
C LYS A 43 19.38 -1.44 4.72
N GLU A 44 20.31 -2.13 4.06
CA GLU A 44 20.17 -2.55 2.67
C GLU A 44 18.91 -3.42 2.47
N LEU A 45 18.65 -4.34 3.39
CA LEU A 45 17.48 -5.20 3.35
C LEU A 45 16.16 -4.40 3.51
N HIS A 46 16.15 -3.39 4.37
CA HIS A 46 15.01 -2.48 4.51
C HIS A 46 14.78 -1.60 3.27
N GLU A 47 15.85 -1.10 2.65
CA GLU A 47 15.74 -0.34 1.39
C GLU A 47 15.20 -1.24 0.27
N TYR A 48 15.73 -2.46 0.17
CA TYR A 48 15.25 -3.46 -0.80
C TYR A 48 13.76 -3.78 -0.61
N ALA A 49 13.33 -4.04 0.64
CA ALA A 49 11.94 -4.33 0.95
C ALA A 49 11.02 -3.13 0.64
N ARG A 50 11.45 -1.89 0.96
CA ARG A 50 10.71 -0.66 0.65
C ARG A 50 10.55 -0.46 -0.85
N ARG A 51 11.62 -0.63 -1.62
CA ARG A 51 11.58 -0.50 -3.08
C ARG A 51 10.57 -1.47 -3.71
N ASN A 52 10.58 -2.73 -3.29
CA ASN A 52 9.64 -3.74 -3.78
C ASN A 52 8.18 -3.39 -3.43
N ASP A 53 7.94 -2.92 -2.22
CA ASP A 53 6.61 -2.48 -1.77
C ASP A 53 6.12 -1.27 -2.57
N GLU A 54 6.98 -0.28 -2.80
CA GLU A 54 6.67 0.88 -3.64
C GLU A 54 6.37 0.48 -5.08
N GLU A 55 7.16 -0.40 -5.69
CA GLU A 55 6.92 -0.92 -7.04
C GLU A 55 5.57 -1.66 -7.11
N ALA A 56 5.25 -2.50 -6.12
CA ALA A 56 3.96 -3.19 -6.05
C ALA A 56 2.78 -2.22 -5.90
N LYS A 57 2.90 -1.19 -5.04
CA LYS A 57 1.89 -0.14 -4.88
C LYS A 57 1.70 0.67 -6.16
N LYS A 58 2.80 1.03 -6.85
CA LYS A 58 2.75 1.73 -8.16
C LYS A 58 2.04 0.90 -9.22
N ARG A 59 2.37 -0.39 -9.32
CA ARG A 59 1.68 -1.33 -10.22
C ARG A 59 0.20 -1.47 -9.89
N MET A 60 -0.13 -1.71 -8.62
CA MET A 60 -1.51 -1.83 -8.16
C MET A 60 -2.33 -0.57 -8.49
N LYS A 61 -1.76 0.62 -8.28
CA LYS A 61 -2.40 1.89 -8.64
C LYS A 61 -2.62 1.98 -10.15
N LYS A 62 -1.58 1.73 -10.96
CA LYS A 62 -1.67 1.79 -12.42
C LYS A 62 -2.73 0.83 -12.97
N ASP A 63 -2.76 -0.40 -12.47
CA ASP A 63 -3.72 -1.42 -12.91
C ASP A 63 -5.15 -1.04 -12.51
N LEU A 64 -5.33 -0.48 -11.31
CA LEU A 64 -6.63 0.02 -10.86
C LEU A 64 -7.09 1.21 -11.70
N ASP A 65 -6.21 2.19 -11.94
CA ASP A 65 -6.50 3.38 -12.74
C ASP A 65 -6.88 2.98 -14.18
N LEU A 66 -6.16 2.03 -14.77
CA LEU A 66 -6.47 1.48 -16.10
C LEU A 66 -7.84 0.77 -16.12
N ARG A 67 -8.10 -0.09 -15.13
CA ARG A 67 -9.36 -0.84 -15.01
C ARG A 67 -10.55 0.09 -14.80
N MET A 68 -10.38 1.13 -13.99
CA MET A 68 -11.42 2.12 -13.68
C MET A 68 -11.52 3.24 -14.74
N LYS A 69 -10.64 3.22 -15.77
CA LYS A 69 -10.54 4.28 -16.79
C LYS A 69 -10.40 5.66 -16.16
N ALA A 70 -9.58 5.77 -15.11
CA ALA A 70 -9.33 7.01 -14.41
C ALA A 70 -8.79 8.07 -15.39
N ARG A 71 -9.27 9.31 -15.24
CA ARG A 71 -8.83 10.46 -16.02
C ARG A 71 -8.46 11.57 -15.07
N GLU A 72 -7.44 12.33 -15.44
CA GLU A 72 -7.08 13.52 -14.69
C GLU A 72 -8.23 14.55 -14.76
N PRO A 73 -8.69 15.07 -13.61
CA PRO A 73 -9.75 16.06 -13.60
C PRO A 73 -9.23 17.38 -14.18
N GLN A 74 -9.91 17.93 -15.19
CA GLN A 74 -9.57 19.23 -15.79
C GLN A 74 -10.17 20.42 -14.99
N ILE A 75 -10.23 20.30 -13.66
CA ILE A 75 -10.84 21.31 -12.79
C ILE A 75 -9.83 22.44 -12.60
N LYS A 76 -10.29 23.68 -12.79
CA LYS A 76 -9.50 24.92 -12.62
C LYS A 76 -10.12 25.78 -11.53
N VAL A 77 -9.32 26.64 -10.90
CA VAL A 77 -9.81 27.63 -9.95
C VAL A 77 -10.85 28.53 -10.64
N GLY A 78 -12.03 28.68 -10.04
CA GLY A 78 -13.16 29.41 -10.62
C GLY A 78 -14.06 28.59 -11.56
N ALA A 79 -13.83 27.29 -11.71
CA ALA A 79 -14.74 26.41 -12.43
C ALA A 79 -16.02 26.16 -11.62
N ARG A 80 -17.18 26.23 -12.28
CA ARG A 80 -18.45 25.84 -11.63
C ARG A 80 -18.53 24.33 -11.49
N VAL A 81 -18.74 23.86 -10.26
CA VAL A 81 -18.82 22.43 -9.94
C VAL A 81 -20.13 22.12 -9.21
N LEU A 82 -20.63 20.90 -9.38
CA LEU A 82 -21.77 20.38 -8.64
C LEU A 82 -21.27 19.47 -7.52
N LEU A 83 -21.80 19.66 -6.31
CA LEU A 83 -21.44 18.84 -5.15
C LEU A 83 -22.29 17.58 -5.14
N LYS A 84 -21.65 16.43 -4.88
CA LYS A 84 -22.38 15.16 -4.68
C LYS A 84 -23.05 15.20 -3.31
N VAL A 85 -24.36 15.04 -3.27
CA VAL A 85 -25.13 15.02 -2.01
C VAL A 85 -25.32 13.60 -1.51
N GLU A 86 -25.35 13.42 -0.19
CA GLU A 86 -25.77 12.14 0.41
C GLU A 86 -27.26 11.95 0.18
N ARG A 87 -27.62 10.89 -0.57
CA ARG A 87 -29.02 10.52 -0.80
C ARG A 87 -29.59 9.85 0.44
N LYS A 88 -30.73 10.35 0.93
CA LYS A 88 -31.49 9.70 2.01
C LYS A 88 -32.56 8.77 1.44
N VAL A 89 -33.13 9.12 0.29
CA VAL A 89 -34.08 8.30 -0.47
C VAL A 89 -33.67 8.19 -1.94
N ASN A 90 -34.16 7.15 -2.63
CA ASN A 90 -33.80 6.88 -4.02
C ASN A 90 -34.19 8.00 -5.00
N SER A 91 -35.21 8.80 -4.65
CA SER A 91 -35.69 9.93 -5.44
C SER A 91 -34.86 11.21 -5.26
N ASP A 92 -33.93 11.24 -4.31
CA ASP A 92 -33.09 12.42 -4.08
C ASP A 92 -32.12 12.63 -5.25
N PRO A 93 -31.96 13.87 -5.74
CA PRO A 93 -30.96 14.18 -6.74
C PRO A 93 -29.56 13.82 -6.20
N THR A 94 -28.70 13.22 -7.03
CA THR A 94 -27.32 12.89 -6.61
C THR A 94 -26.42 14.12 -6.54
N TRP A 95 -26.80 15.21 -7.20
CA TRP A 95 -26.04 16.45 -7.27
C TRP A 95 -26.85 17.61 -6.69
N ASP A 96 -26.19 18.50 -5.96
CA ASP A 96 -26.79 19.75 -5.50
C ASP A 96 -27.16 20.60 -6.73
N PRO A 97 -28.41 21.06 -6.86
CA PRO A 97 -28.83 21.90 -7.98
C PRO A 97 -28.12 23.27 -8.01
N THR A 98 -27.57 23.73 -6.89
CA THR A 98 -26.85 25.00 -6.80
C THR A 98 -25.36 24.78 -7.12
N PRO A 99 -24.83 25.38 -8.21
CA PRO A 99 -23.43 25.23 -8.57
C PRO A 99 -22.53 26.11 -7.69
N TYR A 100 -21.43 25.53 -7.23
CA TYR A 100 -20.40 26.21 -6.43
C TYR A 100 -19.25 26.69 -7.32
N THR A 101 -18.49 27.69 -6.87
CA THR A 101 -17.34 28.29 -7.61
C THR A 101 -16.08 28.24 -6.78
#